data_AF-A0AA36FG41-F1
#
_entry.id   AF-A0AA36FG41-F1
#
_cell.length_a   1.000
_cell.length_b   1.000
_cell.length_c   1.000
_cell.angle_alpha   90.00
_cell.angle_beta   90.00
_cell.angle_gamma   90.00
#
_symmetry.space_group_name_H-M   'P 1'
#
loop_
_entity.id
_entity.type
_entity.pdbx_description
1 polymer ?
#
loop_
_entity_poly.entity_id
_entity_poly.type
_entity_poly.pdbx_seq_one_letter_code
_entity_poly.pdbx_strand_id
1 'polypeptide(L)'
;MDFYIRPKRRPQGQKVTRKLNITKLKNQLTAQDLQSRMDSKLLDIRSDQSSIDEQWESFRDTVHSIALETLGQVTRNHQDWFDENDQEIQKLLEEKRRLLRAHQNDTTCTAKKAAFNNIRSTVQAKLRLMQDA
;
A
#
# COMPACT_ATOMS: atom_id res chain seq x y z
N MET A 1 21.51 39.32 -0.36
CA MET A 1 21.98 37.98 -0.78
C MET A 1 21.23 36.99 0.10
N ASP A 2 20.09 36.50 -0.37
CA ASP A 2 19.25 35.57 0.40
C ASP A 2 19.76 34.14 0.20
N PHE A 3 20.38 33.58 1.24
CA PHE A 3 20.88 32.21 1.23
C PHE A 3 19.73 31.24 1.52
N TYR A 4 19.16 30.66 0.47
CA TYR A 4 18.16 29.60 0.59
C TYR A 4 18.84 28.23 0.73
N ILE A 5 18.83 27.67 1.95
CA ILE A 5 19.34 26.31 2.23
C ILE A 5 18.20 25.31 2.00
N ARG A 6 18.34 24.43 1.00
CA ARG A 6 17.36 23.36 0.74
C ARG A 6 17.37 22.33 1.89
N PRO A 7 16.20 21.98 2.45
CA PRO A 7 16.11 20.88 3.42
C PRO A 7 16.62 19.57 2.82
N LYS A 8 17.37 18.80 3.61
CA LYS A 8 17.90 17.49 3.19
C LYS A 8 16.72 16.54 2.92
N ARG A 9 16.57 16.08 1.67
CA ARG A 9 15.56 15.07 1.32
C ARG A 9 15.88 13.76 2.04
N ARG A 10 14.86 13.13 2.64
CA ARG A 10 14.98 11.77 3.17
C ARG A 10 15.41 10.85 2.00
N PRO A 11 16.47 10.04 2.15
CA PRO A 11 16.85 9.11 1.11
C PRO A 11 15.66 8.17 0.85
N GLN A 12 15.10 8.25 -0.36
CA GLN A 12 14.14 7.24 -0.79
C GLN A 12 14.93 5.97 -1.04
N GLY A 13 14.56 4.89 -0.36
CA GLY A 13 15.15 3.57 -0.61
C GLY A 13 14.98 3.17 -2.07
N GLN A 14 15.71 2.13 -2.48
CA GLN A 14 15.57 1.57 -3.83
C GLN A 14 14.09 1.25 -4.10
N LYS A 15 13.63 1.61 -5.30
CA LYS A 15 12.27 1.29 -5.74
C LYS A 15 12.15 -0.24 -5.82
N VAL A 16 11.41 -0.83 -4.89
CA VAL A 16 11.11 -2.26 -4.92
C VAL A 16 10.20 -2.51 -6.14
N THR A 17 10.61 -3.44 -7.01
CA THR A 17 9.78 -3.89 -8.12
C THR A 17 8.50 -4.53 -7.57
N ARG A 18 7.35 -4.14 -8.10
CA ARG A 18 6.06 -4.66 -7.63
C ARG A 18 5.95 -6.12 -8.05
N LYS A 19 5.67 -7.00 -7.08
CA LYS A 19 5.57 -8.45 -7.29
C LYS A 19 4.30 -8.78 -8.10
N LEU A 20 4.33 -9.90 -8.81
CA LEU A 20 3.15 -10.48 -9.47
C LEU A 20 2.09 -10.89 -8.44
N ASN A 21 0.82 -10.70 -8.76
CA ASN A 21 -0.28 -11.06 -7.87
C ASN A 21 -0.62 -12.56 -7.94
N ILE A 22 0.23 -13.38 -7.33
CA ILE A 22 0.06 -14.84 -7.28
C ILE A 22 -1.23 -15.28 -6.56
N THR A 23 -1.86 -14.41 -5.76
CA THR A 23 -3.12 -14.76 -5.08
C THR A 23 -4.26 -15.01 -6.05
N LYS A 24 -4.21 -14.41 -7.25
CA LYS A 24 -5.21 -14.64 -8.30
C LYS A 24 -5.25 -16.10 -8.74
N LEU A 25 -4.12 -16.82 -8.69
CA LEU A 25 -4.05 -18.25 -9.06
C LEU A 25 -4.95 -19.16 -8.21
N LYS A 26 -5.47 -18.69 -7.06
CA LYS A 26 -6.51 -19.40 -6.31
C LYS A 26 -7.80 -19.56 -7.13
N ASN A 27 -8.04 -18.68 -8.11
CA ASN A 27 -9.15 -18.79 -9.04
C ASN A 27 -8.73 -19.67 -10.23
N GLN A 28 -9.38 -20.82 -10.35
CA GLN A 28 -9.10 -21.82 -11.38
C GLN A 28 -9.20 -21.27 -12.81
N LEU A 29 -10.12 -20.34 -13.07
CA LEU A 29 -10.28 -19.74 -14.41
C LEU A 29 -9.05 -18.90 -14.78
N THR A 30 -8.49 -18.17 -13.82
CA THR A 30 -7.29 -17.35 -14.06
C THR A 30 -6.04 -18.21 -14.23
N ALA A 31 -5.97 -19.36 -13.55
CA ALA A 31 -4.88 -20.31 -13.74
C ALA A 31 -4.94 -20.95 -15.13
N GLN A 32 -6.14 -21.30 -15.60
CA GLN A 32 -6.35 -21.85 -16.93
C GLN A 32 -6.08 -20.83 -18.04
N ASP A 33 -6.51 -19.56 -17.87
CA ASP A 33 -6.19 -18.48 -18.81
C ASP A 33 -4.68 -18.27 -18.92
N LEU A 34 -3.97 -18.26 -17.78
CA LEU A 34 -2.51 -18.15 -17.76
C LEU A 34 -1.85 -19.29 -18.54
N GLN A 35 -2.28 -20.53 -18.30
CA GLN A 35 -1.75 -21.71 -18.97
C GLN A 35 -1.97 -21.63 -20.49
N SER A 36 -3.19 -21.34 -20.93
CA SER A 36 -3.52 -21.25 -22.35
C SER A 36 -2.71 -20.17 -23.07
N ARG A 37 -2.50 -19.01 -22.42
CA ARG A 37 -1.69 -17.91 -22.97
C ARG A 37 -0.20 -18.29 -23.06
N MET A 38 0.32 -19.01 -22.07
CA MET A 38 1.69 -19.54 -22.12
C MET A 38 1.86 -20.53 -23.26
N ASP A 39 0.95 -21.50 -23.40
CA ASP A 39 1.01 -22.51 -24.45
C ASP A 39 1.02 -21.87 -25.85
N SER A 40 0.18 -20.84 -26.07
CA SER A 40 0.15 -20.14 -27.36
C SER A 40 1.42 -19.33 -27.65
N LYS A 41 1.93 -18.55 -26.70
CA LYS A 41 3.06 -17.62 -26.94
C LYS A 41 4.43 -18.28 -26.88
N LEU A 42 4.57 -19.38 -26.13
CA LEU A 42 5.85 -20.11 -26.03
C LEU A 42 6.15 -20.97 -27.25
N LEU A 43 5.16 -21.27 -28.09
CA LEU A 43 5.37 -21.93 -29.38
C LEU A 43 6.21 -21.06 -30.33
N ASP A 44 6.01 -19.74 -30.29
CA ASP A 44 6.67 -18.79 -31.20
C ASP A 44 8.16 -18.60 -30.91
N ILE A 45 8.59 -18.73 -29.65
CA ILE A 45 9.99 -18.52 -29.22
C ILE A 45 10.92 -19.63 -29.76
N ARG A 46 10.38 -20.82 -30.08
CA ARG A 46 11.18 -22.00 -30.45
C ARG A 46 11.89 -21.89 -31.80
N SER A 47 11.69 -20.81 -32.56
CA SER A 47 12.13 -20.71 -33.95
C SER A 47 13.41 -19.90 -34.18
N ASP A 48 13.98 -19.24 -33.16
CA ASP A 48 15.17 -18.40 -33.36
C ASP A 48 16.49 -19.18 -33.20
N GLN A 49 17.39 -19.01 -34.17
CA GLN A 49 18.77 -19.51 -34.19
C GLN A 49 19.69 -18.72 -33.24
N SER A 50 19.18 -18.29 -32.08
CA SER A 50 19.90 -17.48 -31.09
C SER A 50 20.70 -18.35 -30.11
N SER A 51 21.63 -17.74 -29.38
CA SER A 51 22.40 -18.44 -28.34
C SER A 51 21.47 -19.00 -27.26
N ILE A 52 21.87 -20.07 -26.58
CA ILE A 52 21.08 -20.67 -25.48
C ILE A 52 20.75 -19.63 -24.41
N ASP A 53 21.68 -18.73 -24.09
CA ASP A 53 21.47 -17.67 -23.10
C ASP A 53 20.38 -16.68 -23.53
N GLU A 54 20.38 -16.30 -24.81
CA GLU A 54 19.39 -15.39 -25.39
C GLU A 54 18.00 -16.04 -25.46
N GLN A 55 17.94 -17.34 -25.79
CA GLN A 55 16.69 -18.11 -25.74
C GLN A 55 16.13 -18.18 -24.32
N TRP A 56 17.00 -18.34 -23.32
CA TRP A 56 16.59 -18.43 -21.92
C TRP A 56 16.15 -17.09 -21.32
N GLU A 57 16.77 -16.00 -21.76
CA GLU A 57 16.33 -14.64 -21.45
C GLU A 57 14.97 -14.35 -22.09
N SER A 58 14.81 -14.62 -23.39
CA SER A 58 13.54 -14.45 -24.12
C SER A 58 12.40 -15.27 -23.51
N PHE A 59 12.66 -16.53 -23.14
CA PHE A 59 11.70 -17.37 -22.44
C PHE A 59 11.27 -16.75 -21.11
N ARG A 60 12.24 -16.35 -20.27
CA ARG A 60 11.97 -15.75 -18.95
C ARG A 60 11.12 -14.48 -19.07
N ASP A 61 11.49 -13.60 -19.97
CA ASP A 61 10.82 -12.32 -20.17
C ASP A 61 9.41 -12.51 -20.72
N THR A 62 9.23 -13.46 -21.64
CA THR A 62 7.91 -13.81 -22.16
C THR A 62 7.01 -14.40 -21.08
N VAL A 63 7.50 -15.38 -20.31
CA VAL A 63 6.77 -15.95 -19.17
C VAL A 63 6.39 -14.86 -18.16
N HIS A 64 7.31 -13.96 -17.84
CA HIS A 64 7.06 -12.87 -16.91
C HIS A 64 6.03 -11.88 -17.45
N SER A 65 6.12 -11.51 -18.73
CA SER A 65 5.19 -10.59 -19.39
C SER A 65 3.77 -11.15 -19.43
N ILE A 66 3.61 -12.43 -19.76
CA ILE A 66 2.30 -13.11 -19.76
C ILE A 66 1.74 -13.18 -18.34
N ALA A 67 2.55 -13.57 -17.36
CA ALA A 67 2.13 -13.60 -15.97
C ALA A 67 1.72 -12.21 -15.47
N LEU A 68 2.40 -11.16 -15.92
CA LEU A 68 2.07 -9.78 -15.62
C LEU A 68 0.75 -9.34 -16.28
N GLU A 69 0.52 -9.74 -17.52
CA GLU A 69 -0.72 -9.45 -18.27
C GLU A 69 -1.94 -10.11 -17.62
N THR A 70 -1.84 -11.39 -17.26
CA THR A 70 -2.94 -12.17 -16.68
C THR A 70 -3.13 -11.90 -15.18
N LEU A 71 -2.04 -11.99 -14.39
CA LEU A 71 -2.14 -11.85 -12.93
C LEU A 71 -2.11 -10.38 -12.49
N GLY A 72 -1.46 -9.52 -13.25
CA GLY A 72 -1.19 -8.15 -12.82
C GLY A 72 -0.19 -8.09 -11.66
N GLN A 73 0.04 -6.86 -11.19
CA GLN A 73 0.89 -6.60 -10.04
C GLN A 73 0.07 -6.64 -8.74
N VAL A 74 0.71 -7.00 -7.63
CA VAL A 74 0.13 -6.81 -6.30
C VAL A 74 -0.14 -5.32 -6.11
N THR A 75 -1.41 -4.95 -6.08
CA THR A 75 -1.85 -3.63 -5.64
C THR A 75 -1.85 -3.63 -4.12
N ARG A 76 -1.30 -2.56 -3.53
CA ARG A 76 -1.54 -2.26 -2.12
C ARG A 76 -2.94 -1.67 -2.03
N ASN A 77 -3.92 -2.50 -1.69
CA ASN A 77 -5.22 -2.00 -1.27
C ASN A 77 -4.99 -1.36 0.10
N HIS A 78 -4.92 -0.03 0.13
CA HIS A 78 -4.89 0.77 1.35
C HIS A 78 -6.25 1.43 1.63
N GLN A 79 -7.21 1.25 0.74
CA GLN A 79 -8.64 1.38 0.98
C GLN A 79 -9.08 0.01 1.52
N ASP A 80 -9.67 -0.14 2.70
CA ASP A 80 -10.94 0.49 3.01
C ASP A 80 -11.08 1.01 4.46
N TRP A 81 -10.16 0.67 5.38
CA TRP A 81 -10.40 0.97 6.80
C TRP A 81 -10.49 2.48 7.11
N PHE A 82 -9.71 3.34 6.45
CA PHE A 82 -9.78 4.78 6.74
C PHE A 82 -11.05 5.41 6.15
N ASP A 83 -11.38 5.07 4.89
CA ASP A 83 -12.53 5.63 4.19
C ASP A 83 -13.86 5.09 4.76
N GLU A 84 -13.91 3.82 5.16
CA GLU A 84 -15.07 3.22 5.86
C GLU A 84 -15.32 3.85 7.23
N ASN A 85 -14.25 4.28 7.92
CA ASN A 85 -14.33 4.82 9.26
C ASN A 85 -14.26 6.37 9.30
N ASP A 86 -14.25 7.05 8.16
CA ASP A 86 -13.99 8.50 8.06
C ASP A 86 -14.91 9.32 8.98
N GLN A 87 -16.21 9.01 8.99
CA GLN A 87 -17.18 9.67 9.87
C GLN A 87 -16.87 9.46 11.36
N GLU A 88 -16.48 8.24 11.76
CA GLU A 88 -16.14 7.96 13.15
C GLU A 88 -14.81 8.63 13.54
N ILE A 89 -13.82 8.60 12.65
CA ILE A 89 -12.53 9.28 12.81
C ILE A 89 -12.75 10.78 12.97
N GLN A 90 -13.60 11.39 12.15
CA GLN A 90 -13.93 12.81 12.24
C GLN A 90 -14.53 13.16 13.61
N LYS A 91 -15.51 12.38 14.09
CA LYS A 91 -16.13 12.56 15.42
C LYS A 91 -15.10 12.47 16.55
N LEU A 92 -14.20 11.48 16.50
CA LEU A 92 -13.12 11.31 17.47
C LEU A 92 -12.15 12.50 17.49
N LEU A 93 -11.82 13.03 16.30
CA LEU A 93 -10.94 14.18 16.16
C LEU A 93 -11.61 15.48 16.61
N GLU A 94 -12.90 15.67 16.37
CA GLU A 94 -13.67 16.80 16.86
C GLU A 94 -13.67 16.86 18.39
N GLU A 95 -13.93 15.74 19.05
CA GLU A 95 -13.94 15.65 20.51
C GLU A 95 -12.54 15.91 21.11
N LYS A 96 -11.51 15.31 20.52
CA LYS A 96 -10.12 15.58 20.91
C LYS A 96 -9.75 17.06 20.75
N ARG A 97 -10.17 17.69 19.66
CA ARG A 97 -9.93 19.13 19.40
C ARG A 97 -10.68 20.01 20.39
N ARG A 98 -11.93 19.67 20.75
CA ARG A 98 -12.71 20.38 21.76
C ARG A 98 -12.00 20.41 23.11
N LEU A 99 -11.54 19.25 23.59
CA LEU A 99 -10.85 19.13 24.87
C LEU A 99 -9.45 19.76 24.84
N LEU A 100 -8.75 19.71 23.71
CA LEU A 100 -7.49 20.42 23.52
C LEU A 100 -7.69 21.94 23.67
N ARG A 101 -8.70 22.51 22.99
CA ARG A 101 -9.02 23.93 23.10
C ARG A 101 -9.38 24.33 24.53
N ALA A 102 -10.17 23.50 25.23
CA ALA A 102 -10.50 23.75 26.63
C ALA A 102 -9.26 23.77 27.53
N HIS A 103 -8.31 22.84 27.34
CA HIS A 103 -7.05 22.83 28.07
C HIS A 103 -6.13 24.01 27.69
N GLN A 104 -6.07 24.40 26.41
CA GLN A 104 -5.27 25.54 25.96
C GLN A 104 -5.76 26.87 26.53
N ASN A 105 -7.08 27.03 26.68
CA ASN A 105 -7.68 28.22 27.29
C ASN A 105 -7.44 28.31 28.81
N ASP A 106 -7.08 27.19 29.46
CA ASP A 106 -6.83 27.11 30.90
C ASP A 106 -5.83 25.99 31.18
N THR A 107 -4.56 26.34 31.01
CA THR A 107 -3.43 25.41 31.09
C THR A 107 -3.13 24.99 32.53
N THR A 108 -3.59 25.76 33.51
CA THR A 108 -3.45 25.49 34.95
C THR A 108 -4.45 24.46 35.47
N CYS A 109 -5.60 24.29 34.80
CA CYS A 109 -6.61 23.33 35.22
C CYS A 109 -6.17 21.88 34.95
N THR A 110 -5.81 21.18 36.02
CA THR A 110 -5.42 19.76 36.00
C THR A 110 -6.53 18.84 35.49
N ALA A 111 -7.79 19.16 35.78
CA ALA A 111 -8.94 18.38 35.32
C ALA A 111 -9.09 18.44 33.77
N LYS A 112 -8.93 19.61 33.16
CA LYS A 112 -8.97 19.76 31.68
C LYS A 112 -7.80 19.05 31.01
N LYS A 113 -6.61 19.12 31.62
CA LYS A 113 -5.44 18.36 31.17
C LYS A 113 -5.67 16.84 31.24
N ALA A 114 -6.26 16.35 32.33
CA ALA A 114 -6.60 14.94 32.50
C ALA A 114 -7.64 14.49 31.47
N ALA A 115 -8.70 15.28 31.25
CA ALA A 115 -9.72 15.00 30.24
C ALA A 115 -9.13 14.92 28.83
N PHE A 116 -8.24 15.85 28.46
CA PHE A 116 -7.53 15.82 27.17
C PHE A 116 -6.63 14.57 27.03
N ASN A 117 -5.89 14.21 28.08
CA ASN A 117 -5.04 13.02 28.05
C ASN A 117 -5.85 11.73 27.91
N ASN A 118 -7.00 11.65 28.59
CA ASN A 118 -7.91 10.51 28.50
C ASN A 118 -8.46 10.35 27.08
N ILE A 119 -9.06 11.40 26.50
CA ILE A 119 -9.57 11.33 25.12
C ILE A 119 -8.46 11.01 24.13
N ARG A 120 -7.26 11.56 24.32
CA ARG A 120 -6.11 11.28 23.45
C ARG A 120 -5.78 9.78 23.43
N SER A 121 -5.79 9.13 24.59
CA SER A 121 -5.54 7.70 24.70
C SER A 121 -6.68 6.88 24.07
N THR A 122 -7.94 7.24 24.34
CA THR A 122 -9.12 6.57 23.75
C THR A 122 -9.14 6.66 22.24
N VAL A 123 -8.90 7.85 21.67
CA VAL A 123 -8.84 8.06 20.22
C VAL A 123 -7.71 7.23 19.61
N GLN A 124 -6.54 7.19 20.25
CA GLN A 124 -5.42 6.40 19.77
C GLN A 124 -5.71 4.89 19.81
N ALA A 125 -6.39 4.41 20.85
CA ALA A 125 -6.81 3.00 20.93
C ALA A 125 -7.83 2.64 19.84
N LYS A 126 -8.86 3.47 19.65
CA LYS A 126 -9.88 3.26 18.60
C LYS A 126 -9.29 3.25 17.20
N LEU A 127 -8.40 4.19 16.88
CA LEU A 127 -7.77 4.25 15.56
C LEU A 127 -6.93 3.00 15.26
N ARG A 128 -6.27 2.41 16.27
CA ARG A 128 -5.55 1.14 16.09
C ARG A 128 -6.51 -0.02 15.82
N LEU A 129 -7.60 -0.10 16.58
CA LEU A 129 -8.61 -1.14 16.36
C LEU A 129 -9.23 -1.06 14.97
N MET A 130 -9.52 0.15 14.47
CA MET A 130 -10.04 0.34 13.11
C MET A 130 -9.01 -0.04 12.03
N GLN A 131 -7.73 0.18 12.28
CA GLN A 131 -6.67 -0.19 11.34
C GLN A 131 -6.44 -1.71 11.28
N ASP A 132 -6.64 -2.40 12.41
CA ASP A 132 -6.44 -3.84 12.55
C ASP A 132 -7.70 -4.66 12.21
N ALA A 133 -8.80 -3.99 11.85
CA ALA A 133 -10.06 -4.58 11.38
C ALA A 133 -10.00 -4.91 9.88
#